data_AF-A0A6A6E5T1-F1
#
_entry.id   AF-A0A6A6E5T1-F1
#
_cell.length_a   1.000
_cell.length_b   1.000
_cell.length_c   1.000
_cell.angle_alpha   90.00
_cell.angle_beta   90.00
_cell.angle_gamma   90.00
#
_symmetry.space_group_name_H-M   'P 1'
#
loop_
_entity.id
_entity.type
_entity.pdbx_description
1 polymer ?
#
loop_
_entity_poly.entity_id
_entity_poly.type
_entity_poly.pdbx_seq_one_letter_code
_entity_poly.pdbx_strand_id
1 'polypeptide(L)'
;SCKSPPPRSCDFHCTCAEGQLGCGSGGYPLQYEEKNCLAFSKDPKMFTPEGQDSIWGTMSYPQRAMVPVLEPCTANCASFEKQAFDSHPGFYVQNAFCGLGCSDVLVAIITVNTDLISI
;
A
#
# COMPACT_ATOMS: atom_id res chain seq x y z
N SER A 1 -11.99 -2.78 10.46
CA SER A 1 -13.07 -1.80 10.22
C SER A 1 -12.59 -0.82 9.16
N CYS A 2 -13.43 -0.45 8.18
CA CYS A 2 -13.02 0.46 7.10
C CYS A 2 -12.67 1.88 7.58
N LYS A 3 -13.22 2.30 8.72
CA LYS A 3 -12.92 3.61 9.33
C LYS A 3 -11.60 3.64 10.12
N SER A 4 -11.09 2.45 10.47
CA SER A 4 -9.89 2.27 11.27
C SER A 4 -9.24 0.95 10.86
N PRO A 5 -8.56 0.90 9.70
CA PRO A 5 -7.88 -0.30 9.25
C PRO A 5 -6.84 -0.73 10.28
N PRO A 6 -6.79 -2.03 10.64
CA PRO A 6 -5.83 -2.53 11.60
C PRO A 6 -4.40 -2.40 11.06
N PRO A 7 -3.40 -2.10 11.90
CA PRO A 7 -2.01 -2.07 11.46
C PRO A 7 -1.58 -3.45 10.96
N ARG A 8 -0.65 -3.48 10.00
CA ARG A 8 -0.07 -4.72 9.45
C ARG A 8 -1.11 -5.72 8.91
N SER A 9 -2.15 -5.21 8.27
CA SER A 9 -3.15 -6.00 7.55
C SER A 9 -3.30 -5.49 6.12
N CYS A 10 -3.67 -6.37 5.21
CA CYS A 10 -3.98 -6.04 3.82
C CYS A 10 -5.50 -6.00 3.53
N ASP A 11 -6.33 -6.29 4.54
CA ASP A 11 -7.77 -6.53 4.36
C ASP A 11 -8.54 -5.30 3.87
N PHE A 12 -8.00 -4.09 4.12
CA PHE A 12 -8.61 -2.84 3.69
C PHE A 12 -8.82 -2.80 2.17
N HIS A 13 -7.85 -3.30 1.41
CA HIS A 13 -7.87 -3.22 -0.05
C HIS A 13 -9.04 -4.01 -0.64
N CYS A 14 -9.23 -5.26 -0.22
CA CYS A 14 -10.36 -6.10 -0.68
C CYS A 14 -11.69 -5.74 0.00
N THR A 15 -11.69 -5.57 1.33
CA THR A 15 -12.94 -5.46 2.09
C THR A 15 -13.56 -4.06 2.00
N CYS A 16 -12.72 -3.02 1.90
CA CYS A 16 -13.17 -1.62 2.00
C CYS A 16 -13.05 -0.89 0.68
N ALA A 17 -11.85 -0.80 0.11
CA ALA A 17 -11.63 -0.08 -1.13
C ALA A 17 -12.36 -0.77 -2.30
N GLU A 18 -12.08 -2.06 -2.54
CA GLU A 18 -12.77 -2.82 -3.59
C GLU A 18 -14.25 -3.03 -3.26
N GLY A 19 -14.59 -3.40 -2.03
CA GLY A 19 -15.99 -3.58 -1.62
C GLY A 19 -16.87 -2.35 -1.86
N GLN A 20 -16.31 -1.14 -1.82
CA GLN A 20 -17.03 0.10 -2.08
C GLN A 20 -16.93 0.56 -3.55
N LEU A 21 -15.76 0.46 -4.18
CA LEU A 21 -15.52 1.01 -5.52
C LEU A 21 -15.86 0.03 -6.65
N GLY A 22 -15.78 -1.29 -6.40
CA GLY A 22 -16.04 -2.34 -7.37
C GLY A 22 -15.17 -2.24 -8.63
N CYS A 23 -13.87 -2.01 -8.47
CA CYS A 23 -12.95 -1.81 -9.59
C CYS A 23 -12.59 -3.12 -10.32
N GLY A 24 -12.90 -4.26 -9.71
CA GLY A 24 -12.61 -5.59 -10.21
C GLY A 24 -11.18 -6.04 -9.96
N SER A 25 -10.88 -7.29 -10.32
CA SER A 25 -9.56 -7.91 -10.08
C SER A 25 -8.40 -7.20 -10.79
N GLY A 26 -8.68 -6.45 -11.87
CA GLY A 26 -7.68 -5.62 -12.55
C GLY A 26 -7.58 -4.19 -12.02
N GLY A 27 -8.42 -3.81 -11.06
CA GLY A 27 -8.45 -2.48 -10.47
C GLY A 27 -7.33 -2.27 -9.45
N TYR A 28 -6.94 -1.01 -9.25
CA TYR A 28 -5.84 -0.63 -8.38
C TYR A 28 -5.88 -1.22 -6.96
N PRO A 29 -7.03 -1.25 -6.23
CA PRO A 29 -7.08 -1.82 -4.89
C PRO A 29 -6.56 -3.26 -4.81
N LEU A 30 -6.97 -4.12 -5.75
CA LEU A 30 -6.58 -5.54 -5.74
C LEU A 30 -5.28 -5.79 -6.49
N GLN A 31 -5.18 -5.29 -7.73
CA GLN A 31 -4.11 -5.61 -8.66
C GLN A 31 -2.76 -4.99 -8.26
N TYR A 32 -2.79 -3.86 -7.55
CA TYR A 32 -1.59 -3.17 -7.08
C TYR A 32 -1.48 -3.24 -5.55
N GLU A 33 -2.44 -2.67 -4.80
CA GLU A 33 -2.24 -2.50 -3.36
C GLU A 33 -2.28 -3.82 -2.59
N GLU A 34 -3.33 -4.64 -2.72
CA GLU A 34 -3.44 -5.91 -2.02
C GLU A 34 -2.32 -6.86 -2.40
N LYS A 35 -2.07 -7.01 -3.72
CA LYS A 35 -1.00 -7.85 -4.25
C LYS A 35 0.36 -7.51 -3.63
N ASN A 36 0.74 -6.23 -3.62
CA ASN A 36 2.02 -5.80 -3.05
C ASN A 36 2.04 -5.92 -1.52
N CYS A 37 0.95 -5.56 -0.84
CA CYS A 37 0.83 -5.72 0.61
C CYS A 37 1.06 -7.17 1.04
N LEU A 38 0.42 -8.13 0.35
CA LEU A 38 0.61 -9.56 0.60
C LEU A 38 2.03 -10.03 0.26
N ALA A 39 2.64 -9.50 -0.79
CA ALA A 39 4.02 -9.83 -1.16
C ALA A 39 5.01 -9.43 -0.06
N PHE A 40 4.91 -8.20 0.47
CA PHE A 40 5.71 -7.75 1.61
C PHE A 40 5.42 -8.53 2.90
N SER A 41 4.18 -8.99 3.08
CA SER A 41 3.76 -9.78 4.25
C SER A 41 4.30 -11.21 4.25
N LYS A 42 4.70 -11.74 3.08
CA LYS A 42 5.04 -13.17 2.92
C LYS A 42 6.31 -13.57 3.67
N ASP A 43 7.34 -12.74 3.63
CA ASP A 43 8.60 -13.01 4.33
C ASP A 43 9.25 -11.73 4.88
N PRO A 44 8.71 -11.19 6.00
CA PRO A 44 9.24 -9.96 6.59
C PRO A 44 10.69 -10.09 7.08
N LYS A 45 11.21 -11.32 7.24
CA LYS A 45 12.58 -11.57 7.71
C LYS A 45 13.64 -11.24 6.67
N MET A 46 13.25 -11.02 5.41
CA MET A 46 14.16 -10.50 4.39
C MET A 46 14.57 -9.05 4.65
N PHE A 47 13.81 -8.33 5.48
CA PHE A 47 14.10 -6.96 5.90
C PHE A 47 14.74 -6.94 7.29
N THR A 48 15.61 -5.95 7.50
CA THR A 48 16.08 -5.55 8.83
C THR A 48 14.91 -5.09 9.70
N PRO A 49 15.05 -5.00 11.04
CA PRO A 49 14.00 -4.42 11.89
C PRO A 49 13.55 -3.02 11.41
N GLU A 50 14.50 -2.18 11.01
CA GLU A 50 14.23 -0.84 10.46
C GLU A 50 13.50 -0.92 9.11
N GLY A 51 13.89 -1.85 8.24
CA GLY A 51 13.22 -2.12 6.98
C GLY A 51 11.78 -2.58 7.18
N GLN A 52 11.53 -3.48 8.15
CA GLN A 52 10.18 -3.94 8.48
C GLN A 52 9.29 -2.79 8.94
N ASP A 53 9.79 -1.93 9.83
CA ASP A 53 9.03 -0.79 10.32
C ASP A 53 8.75 0.23 9.20
N SER A 54 9.74 0.49 8.33
CA SER A 54 9.58 1.38 7.18
C SER A 54 8.54 0.86 6.18
N ILE A 55 8.61 -0.42 5.82
CA ILE A 55 7.68 -1.06 4.89
C ILE A 55 6.28 -1.14 5.48
N TRP A 56 6.12 -1.59 6.72
CA TRP A 56 4.81 -1.64 7.36
C TRP A 56 4.20 -0.26 7.58
N GLY A 57 5.01 0.74 7.93
CA GLY A 57 4.59 2.13 8.01
C GLY A 57 4.11 2.65 6.66
N THR A 58 4.86 2.35 5.60
CA THR A 58 4.53 2.73 4.21
C THR A 58 3.27 2.04 3.70
N MET A 59 2.98 0.80 4.09
CA MET A 59 1.77 0.08 3.65
C MET A 59 0.53 0.38 4.52
N SER A 60 0.71 0.61 5.83
CA SER A 60 -0.42 0.81 6.75
C SER A 60 -0.96 2.24 6.73
N TYR A 61 -0.14 3.23 6.39
CA TYR A 61 -0.56 4.63 6.36
C TYR A 61 -1.46 4.99 5.16
N PRO A 62 -1.21 4.50 3.93
CA PRO A 62 -2.10 4.66 2.79
C PRO A 62 -3.54 4.22 3.10
N GLN A 63 -3.72 3.07 3.77
CA GLN A 63 -5.07 2.59 4.11
C GLN A 63 -5.83 3.58 4.99
N ARG A 64 -5.17 4.26 5.94
CA ARG A 64 -5.79 5.31 6.76
C ARG A 64 -6.02 6.60 5.96
N ALA A 65 -5.07 6.97 5.10
CA ALA A 65 -5.19 8.15 4.25
C ALA A 65 -6.30 8.02 3.20
N MET A 66 -6.65 6.79 2.82
CA MET A 66 -7.73 6.50 1.88
C MET A 66 -9.12 6.42 2.53
N VAL A 67 -9.23 6.32 3.87
CA VAL A 67 -10.52 6.42 4.57
C VAL A 67 -11.29 7.70 4.20
N PRO A 68 -10.73 8.92 4.30
CA PRO A 68 -11.44 10.14 3.92
C PRO A 68 -11.72 10.26 2.41
N VAL A 69 -11.06 9.46 1.57
CA VAL A 69 -11.36 9.37 0.12
C VAL A 69 -12.60 8.51 -0.11
N LEU A 70 -12.76 7.43 0.67
CA LEU A 70 -13.89 6.52 0.58
C LEU A 70 -15.15 7.05 1.30
N GLU A 71 -15.03 7.66 2.48
CA GLU A 71 -16.18 8.09 3.30
C GLU A 71 -17.21 8.99 2.59
N PRO A 72 -16.84 9.93 1.69
CA PRO A 72 -17.80 10.73 0.95
C PRO A 72 -18.60 9.94 -0.10
N CYS A 73 -18.25 8.67 -0.37
CA CYS A 73 -18.86 7.80 -1.39
C CYS A 73 -18.91 8.42 -2.80
N THR A 74 -18.05 9.41 -3.09
CA THR A 74 -17.96 10.09 -4.39
C THR A 74 -16.74 9.67 -5.20
N ALA A 75 -15.80 8.96 -4.59
CA ALA A 75 -14.65 8.41 -5.29
C ALA A 75 -15.07 7.34 -6.30
N ASN A 76 -14.39 7.32 -7.43
CA ASN A 76 -14.37 6.23 -8.39
C ASN A 76 -12.95 5.63 -8.48
N CYS A 77 -12.81 4.50 -9.18
CA CYS A 77 -11.55 3.79 -9.34
C CYS A 77 -10.38 4.68 -9.76
N ALA A 78 -10.56 5.53 -10.78
CA ALA A 78 -9.51 6.41 -11.27
C ALA A 78 -9.11 7.49 -10.25
N SER A 79 -10.09 8.10 -9.58
CA SER A 79 -9.83 9.11 -8.55
C SER A 79 -9.18 8.53 -7.29
N PHE A 80 -9.51 7.29 -6.95
CA PHE A 80 -8.92 6.57 -5.83
C PHE A 80 -7.49 6.19 -6.14
N GLU A 81 -7.26 5.53 -7.28
CA GLU A 81 -5.94 5.16 -7.79
C GLU A 81 -4.99 6.36 -7.82
N LYS A 82 -5.45 7.47 -8.42
CA LYS A 82 -4.63 8.69 -8.47
C LYS A 82 -4.23 9.18 -7.08
N GLN A 83 -5.19 9.26 -6.15
CA GLN A 83 -4.91 9.76 -4.80
C GLN A 83 -4.02 8.82 -3.99
N ALA A 84 -4.24 7.51 -4.13
CA ALA A 84 -3.41 6.49 -3.49
C ALA A 84 -1.97 6.56 -4.03
N PHE A 85 -1.81 6.59 -5.35
CA PHE A 85 -0.50 6.63 -5.99
C PHE A 85 0.27 7.92 -5.68
N ASP A 86 -0.39 9.08 -5.77
CA ASP A 86 0.21 10.39 -5.44
C ASP A 86 0.69 10.47 -3.98
N SER A 87 0.14 9.65 -3.09
CA SER A 87 0.50 9.63 -1.66
C SER A 87 1.80 8.87 -1.37
N HIS A 88 2.21 7.96 -2.26
CA HIS A 88 3.37 7.07 -2.02
C HIS A 88 4.66 7.81 -1.67
N PRO A 89 5.10 8.86 -2.42
CA PRO A 89 6.35 9.56 -2.10
C PRO A 89 6.34 10.15 -0.69
N GLY A 90 5.20 10.72 -0.28
CA GLY A 90 5.04 11.28 1.06
C GLY A 90 5.18 10.22 2.16
N PHE A 91 4.67 9.00 1.93
CA PHE A 91 4.79 7.91 2.91
C PHE A 91 6.18 7.28 2.95
N TYR A 92 6.88 7.19 1.83
CA TYR A 92 8.29 6.75 1.84
C TYR A 92 9.16 7.67 2.69
N VAL A 93 8.98 8.99 2.54
CA VAL A 93 9.74 9.98 3.34
C VAL A 93 9.37 9.89 4.82
N GLN A 94 8.07 9.84 5.14
CA GLN A 94 7.61 9.76 6.55
C GLN A 94 8.08 8.50 7.27
N ASN A 95 8.22 7.38 6.55
CA ASN A 95 8.64 6.11 7.12
C ASN A 95 10.14 5.83 6.90
N ALA A 96 10.94 6.88 6.70
CA ALA A 96 12.40 6.81 6.60
C ALA A 96 12.94 5.85 5.53
N PHE A 97 12.18 5.60 4.45
CA PHE A 97 12.60 4.70 3.37
C PHE A 97 13.94 5.13 2.76
N CYS A 98 14.17 6.43 2.61
CA CYS A 98 15.43 6.98 2.08
C CYS A 98 16.64 6.75 3.00
N GLY A 99 16.43 6.41 4.27
CA GLY A 99 17.49 6.10 5.23
C GLY A 99 17.78 4.61 5.36
N LEU A 100 17.07 3.75 4.64
CA LEU A 100 17.26 2.31 4.70
C LEU A 100 18.59 1.87 4.09
N GLY A 101 19.10 0.75 4.59
CA GLY A 101 20.27 0.10 4.01
C GLY A 101 19.99 -0.45 2.61
N CYS A 102 21.04 -0.61 1.80
CA CYS A 102 20.91 -1.10 0.42
C CYS A 102 20.21 -2.47 0.33
N SER A 103 20.35 -3.33 1.35
CA SER A 103 19.66 -4.62 1.40
C SER A 103 18.14 -4.47 1.46
N ASP A 104 17.62 -3.59 2.33
CA ASP A 104 16.18 -3.39 2.48
C ASP A 104 15.58 -2.75 1.22
N VAL A 105 16.28 -1.77 0.65
CA VAL A 105 15.88 -1.14 -0.62
C VAL A 105 15.84 -2.17 -1.75
N LEU A 106 16.85 -3.04 -1.84
CA LEU A 106 16.90 -4.11 -2.85
C LEU A 106 15.73 -5.09 -2.69
N VAL A 107 15.46 -5.54 -1.46
CA VAL A 107 14.34 -6.46 -1.19
C VAL A 107 13.02 -5.79 -1.54
N ALA A 108 12.84 -4.50 -1.24
CA ALA A 108 11.64 -3.75 -1.62
C ALA A 108 11.45 -3.68 -3.14
N ILE A 109 12.50 -3.35 -3.89
CA ILE A 109 12.46 -3.31 -5.37
C ILE A 109 12.13 -4.68 -5.95
N ILE A 110 12.75 -5.75 -5.45
CA ILE A 110 12.49 -7.12 -5.91
C ILE A 110 11.05 -7.55 -5.56
N THR A 111 10.52 -7.10 -4.43
CA THR A 111 9.15 -7.45 -3.98
C THR A 111 8.08 -6.81 -4.87
N VAL A 112 8.24 -5.54 -5.23
CA VAL A 112 7.31 -4.81 -6.12
C VAL A 112 7.52 -5.19 -7.60
N ASN A 113 8.76 -5.48 -7.98
CA ASN A 113 9.12 -6.01 -9.29
C ASN A 113 8.56 -5.17 -10.47
N THR A 114 7.82 -5.79 -11.40
CA THR A 114 7.31 -5.16 -12.62
C THR A 114 6.24 -4.10 -12.35
N ASP A 115 5.69 -4.03 -11.13
CA ASP A 115 4.70 -3.00 -10.79
C ASP A 115 5.33 -1.61 -10.70
N LEU A 116 6.65 -1.50 -10.55
CA LEU A 116 7.37 -0.23 -10.59
C LEU A 116 7.30 0.46 -11.97
N ILE A 117 7.00 -0.30 -13.03
CA ILE A 117 7.03 0.18 -14.42
C ILE A 117 5.68 0.06 -15.13
N SER A 118 4.65 -0.44 -14.43
CA SER A 118 3.34 -0.77 -15.02
C SER A 118 2.21 0.14 -14.50
N ILE A 119 2.54 1.39 -14.16
CA ILE A 119 1.60 2.42 -13.69
C ILE A 119 0.97 3.14 -14.88
#